data_AF-A0A7Y5L4G8-F1
#
_entry.id   AF-A0A7Y5L4G8-F1
#
_cell.length_a   1.000
_cell.length_b   1.000
_cell.length_c   1.000
_cell.angle_alpha   90.00
_cell.angle_beta   90.00
_cell.angle_gamma   90.00
#
_symmetry.space_group_name_H-M   'P 1'
#
loop_
_entity.id
_entity.type
_entity.pdbx_description
1 polymer ?
#
loop_
_entity_poly.entity_id
_entity_poly.type
_entity_poly.pdbx_seq_one_letter_code
_entity_poly.pdbx_strand_id
1 'polypeptide(L)' 'DRYEFSMRIADFFGLDKSLIEPIVTSELKQAARRPLKSGLITLRAESELGYKPTKIEDTFLQMKNELGL' A
#
# COMPACT_ATOMS: atom_id res chain seq x y z
N ASP A 1 -1.84 -6.64 1.90
CA ASP A 1 -1.63 -7.37 0.63
C ASP A 1 -1.33 -6.35 -0.46
N ARG A 2 -0.42 -6.64 -1.40
CA ARG A 2 -0.02 -5.71 -2.47
C ARG A 2 -1.14 -5.52 -3.49
N TYR A 3 -1.83 -6.59 -3.84
CA TYR A 3 -2.94 -6.54 -4.79
C TYR A 3 -4.07 -5.63 -4.27
N GLU A 4 -4.54 -5.89 -3.04
CA GLU A 4 -5.54 -5.05 -2.36
C GLU A 4 -5.11 -3.58 -2.25
N PHE A 5 -3.82 -3.33 -2.00
CA PHE A 5 -3.31 -1.96 -1.93
C PHE A 5 -3.39 -1.25 -3.29
N SER A 6 -3.03 -1.93 -4.38
CA SER A 6 -3.19 -1.39 -5.74
C SER A 6 -4.65 -1.13 -6.09
N MET A 7 -5.57 -2.01 -5.70
CA MET A 7 -7.01 -1.83 -5.92
C MET A 7 -7.54 -0.59 -5.19
N ARG A 8 -7.12 -0.36 -3.94
CA ARG A 8 -7.48 0.84 -3.17
C ARG A 8 -6.96 2.13 -3.81
N ILE A 9 -5.75 2.12 -4.37
CA ILE A 9 -5.22 3.26 -5.13
C ILE A 9 -6.12 3.53 -6.34
N ALA A 10 -6.40 2.49 -7.14
CA ALA A 10 -7.25 2.65 -8.32
C ALA A 10 -8.64 3.17 -7.97
N ASP A 11 -9.26 2.67 -6.90
CA ASP A 11 -10.53 3.17 -6.39
C ASP A 11 -10.48 4.65 -5.98
N PHE A 12 -9.44 5.06 -5.24
CA PHE A 12 -9.32 6.44 -4.77
C PHE A 12 -9.09 7.43 -5.91
N PHE A 13 -8.26 7.07 -6.89
CA PHE A 13 -7.90 7.93 -8.01
C PHE A 13 -8.83 7.78 -9.24
N GLY A 14 -9.86 6.92 -9.17
CA GLY A 14 -10.78 6.68 -10.27
C GLY A 14 -10.13 6.03 -11.50
N LEU A 15 -9.12 5.19 -11.27
CA LEU A 15 -8.41 4.45 -12.32
C LEU A 15 -9.15 3.16 -12.68
N ASP A 16 -8.94 2.67 -13.90
CA ASP A 16 -9.56 1.43 -14.37
C ASP A 16 -8.94 0.20 -13.67
N LYS A 17 -9.70 -0.39 -12.76
CA LYS A 17 -9.32 -1.59 -12.01
C LYS A 17 -9.23 -2.84 -12.87
N SER A 18 -9.87 -2.87 -14.04
CA SER A 18 -9.84 -4.04 -14.93
C SER A 18 -8.43 -4.33 -15.48
N LEU A 19 -7.54 -3.33 -15.40
CA LEU A 19 -6.13 -3.44 -15.79
C LEU A 19 -5.25 -4.08 -14.71
N ILE A 20 -5.79 -4.37 -13.51
CA ILE A 20 -5.02 -4.93 -12.39
C ILE A 20 -5.35 -6.41 -12.26
N GLU A 21 -4.38 -7.27 -12.61
CA GLU A 21 -4.51 -8.72 -12.52
C GLU A 21 -3.72 -9.29 -11.33
N PRO A 22 -4.32 -10.17 -10.52
CA PRO A 22 -3.62 -10.84 -9.43
C PRO A 22 -2.69 -11.93 -9.98
N ILE A 23 -1.49 -12.01 -9.41
CA ILE A 23 -0.47 -13.01 -9.75
C ILE A 23 0.17 -13.57 -8.48
N VAL A 24 0.79 -14.74 -8.57
CA VAL A 24 1.59 -15.31 -7.49
C VAL A 24 3.06 -14.87 -7.59
N THR A 25 3.75 -14.82 -6.44
CA THR A 25 5.15 -14.35 -6.36
C THR A 25 6.10 -15.11 -7.30
N SER A 26 5.86 -16.39 -7.58
CA SER A 26 6.69 -17.19 -8.50
C SER A 26 6.61 -16.72 -9.96
N GLU A 27 5.51 -16.12 -10.38
CA GLU A 27 5.31 -15.62 -11.75
C GLU A 27 6.15 -14.37 -12.03
N LEU A 28 6.42 -13.56 -11.00
CA LEU A 28 7.26 -12.35 -11.10
C LEU A 28 8.74 -12.64 -11.39
N LYS A 29 9.20 -13.90 -11.23
CA LYS A 29 10.59 -14.34 -11.48
C LYS A 29 11.64 -13.40 -10.87
N GLN A 30 11.37 -12.87 -9.68
CA GLN A 30 12.25 -11.88 -9.03
C GLN A 30 13.58 -12.54 -8.64
N ALA A 31 14.69 -11.83 -8.88
CA ALA A 31 16.03 -12.32 -8.53
C ALA A 31 16.19 -12.57 -7.02
N ALA A 32 15.54 -11.76 -6.18
CA ALA A 32 15.52 -11.91 -4.73
C ALA A 32 14.16 -12.39 -4.24
N ARG A 33 14.16 -13.35 -3.30
CA ARG A 33 12.94 -13.82 -2.63
C ARG A 33 12.37 -12.71 -1.75
N ARG A 34 11.11 -12.35 -1.96
CA ARG A 34 10.40 -11.39 -1.12
C ARG A 34 9.68 -12.10 0.04
N PRO A 35 9.73 -11.58 1.28
CA PRO A 35 8.92 -12.09 2.37
C PRO A 35 7.43 -12.01 2.03
N LEU A 36 6.68 -13.08 2.28
CA LEU A 36 5.23 -13.11 2.06
C LEU A 36 4.48 -12.28 3.11
N LYS A 37 5.03 -12.19 4.33
CA LYS A 37 4.51 -11.38 5.43
C LYS A 37 5.58 -10.40 5.86
N SER A 38 5.37 -9.12 5.58
CA SER A 38 6.29 -8.03 5.91
C SER A 38 5.63 -6.90 6.70
N GLY A 39 4.46 -7.14 7.30
CA GLY A 39 3.80 -6.18 8.16
C GLY A 39 4.60 -5.92 9.44
N LEU A 40 4.57 -4.69 9.93
CA LEU A 40 5.23 -4.28 11.17
C LEU A 40 4.21 -4.16 12.30
N ILE A 41 4.63 -4.51 13.51
CA ILE A 41 3.86 -4.21 14.72
C ILE A 41 4.32 -2.84 15.23
N THR A 42 3.44 -1.84 15.16
CA THR A 42 3.74 -0.45 15.51
C THR A 42 3.51 -0.10 16.98
N LEU A 43 3.06 -1.06 17.79
CA LEU A 43 2.65 -0.87 19.19
C LEU A 43 3.68 -0.07 20.00
N ARG A 44 4.96 -0.40 19.89
CA ARG A 44 6.02 0.27 20.65
C ARG A 44 6.20 1.74 20.24
N ALA A 45 6.14 2.02 18.94
CA ALA A 45 6.21 3.40 18.45
C ALA A 45 4.99 4.21 18.90
N GLU A 46 3.81 3.60 18.88
CA GLU A 46 2.57 4.21 19.36
C GLU A 46 2.63 4.49 20.87
N SER A 47 3.10 3.54 21.68
CA SER A 47 3.11 3.66 23.14
C SER A 47 4.24 4.53 23.68
N GLU A 48 5.45 4.43 23.12
CA GLU A 48 6.64 5.13 23.65
C GLU A 48 6.84 6.50 23.00
N LEU A 49 6.50 6.65 21.72
CA LEU A 49 6.74 7.88 20.96
C LEU A 49 5.46 8.68 20.69
N GLY A 50 4.29 8.15 21.08
CA GLY A 50 3.00 8.74 20.73
C GLY A 50 2.75 8.76 19.23
N TYR A 51 3.43 7.90 18.46
CA TYR A 51 3.29 7.83 17.01
C TYR A 51 1.85 7.46 16.64
N LYS A 52 1.28 8.18 15.67
CA LYS A 52 -0.07 7.91 15.15
C LYS A 52 0.05 7.69 13.65
N PRO A 53 0.02 6.43 13.17
CA PRO A 53 0.08 6.14 11.74
C PRO A 53 -1.05 6.86 11.00
N THR A 54 -0.70 7.55 9.91
CA THR A 54 -1.68 8.17 9.03
C THR A 54 -2.53 7.08 8.36
N LYS A 55 -3.85 7.30 8.26
CA LYS A 55 -4.71 6.39 7.51
C LYS A 55 -4.35 6.45 6.03
N ILE A 56 -4.48 5.31 5.35
CA ILE A 56 -4.08 5.19 3.95
C ILE A 56 -4.85 6.17 3.05
N GLU A 57 -6.16 6.33 3.25
CA GLU A 57 -6.98 7.28 2.47
C GLU A 57 -6.51 8.73 2.64
N ASP A 58 -6.15 9.12 3.87
CA ASP A 58 -5.61 10.46 4.15
C ASP A 58 -4.26 10.66 3.45
N THR A 59 -3.43 9.60 3.35
CA THR A 59 -2.18 9.67 2.59
C THR A 59 -2.43 9.82 1.09
N PHE A 60 -3.43 9.15 0.52
CA PHE A 60 -3.76 9.31 -0.90
C PHE A 60 -4.24 10.73 -1.20
N LEU A 61 -5.01 11.34 -0.30
CA LEU A 61 -5.42 12.74 -0.43
C LEU A 61 -4.22 13.69 -0.38
N GLN A 62 -3.27 13.47 0.54
CA GLN A 62 -2.04 14.26 0.60
C GLN A 62 -1.23 14.14 -0.70
N MET A 63 -1.04 12.91 -1.20
CA MET A 63 -0.36 12.68 -2.47
C MET A 63 -1.06 13.36 -3.64
N LYS A 64 -2.40 13.31 -3.70
CA LYS A 64 -3.20 13.98 -4.74
C LYS A 64 -2.91 15.48 -4.76
N ASN A 65 -2.92 16.11 -3.59
CA ASN A 65 -2.63 17.53 -3.44
C ASN A 65 -1.19 17.88 -3.85
N GLU A 66 -0.20 17.08 -3.44
CA GLU A 66 1.22 17.28 -3.78
C GLU A 66 1.50 17.13 -5.28
N LEU A 67 0.79 16.22 -5.95
CA LEU A 67 0.91 15.97 -7.38
C LEU A 67 0.05 16.91 -8.25
N GLY A 68 -0.81 17.73 -7.64
CA GLY A 68 -1.71 18.64 -8.35
C GLY A 68 -2.81 17.93 -9.16
N LEU A 69 -3.28 16.77 -8.65
CA LEU A 69 -4.30 15.91 -9.28
C LEU A 69 -5.72 16.19 -8.77
#